data_AF-A0A4Y6R0G6-F1
#
_entry.id   AF-A0A4Y6R0G6-F1
#
_cell.length_a   1.000
_cell.length_b   1.000
_cell.length_c   1.000
_cell.angle_alpha   90.00
_cell.angle_beta   90.00
_cell.angle_gamma   90.00
#
_symmetry.space_group_name_H-M   'P 1'
#
loop_
_entity.id
_entity.type
_entity.pdbx_description
1 polymer ?
#
loop_
_entity_poly.entity_id
_entity_poly.type
_entity_poly.pdbx_seq_one_letter_code
_entity_poly.pdbx_strand_id
1 'polypeptide(L)'
;MNTLFRRHEAREPVNNEVGHVIRTSPGSGISRRRVAGGALAVAIVISATACGGQSAASIGASLPSESASATATPTPTPTAPASSACLTENATEKYLPKIFICTKTDAGKLQWMEQSESKRVTDARAAAKVAAEKAAADKAAQDAAAKAAAEQAAAEAARQEAAAAEAARQQQAAAAAAAAAAAQVPAPVRPAAPAAPSGCDSNYAGACVPIASDVDCAGGSGNGPAYVRGPVTVVGSDIYGLDRDGDGVGCEG
;
A
#
# COMPACT_ATOMS: atom_id res chain seq x y z
N MET A 1 -55.61 27.94 48.67
CA MET A 1 -55.22 26.70 49.37
C MET A 1 -54.19 25.99 48.52
N ASN A 2 -52.90 26.23 48.81
CA ASN A 2 -51.99 25.32 49.54
C ASN A 2 -51.50 24.14 48.68
N THR A 3 -50.33 24.29 48.06
CA THR A 3 -49.00 23.76 48.47
C THR A 3 -48.82 22.26 48.23
N LEU A 4 -47.95 21.90 47.29
CA LEU A 4 -46.66 21.26 47.60
C LEU A 4 -45.82 21.01 46.32
N PHE A 5 -44.89 21.95 46.11
CA PHE A 5 -43.66 21.79 45.34
C PHE A 5 -42.82 20.67 46.00
N ARG A 6 -42.45 19.61 45.26
CA ARG A 6 -41.40 18.68 45.71
C ARG A 6 -40.16 18.90 44.85
N ARG A 7 -39.31 19.79 45.35
CA ARG A 7 -37.91 20.02 44.95
C ARG A 7 -37.12 18.79 45.42
N HIS A 8 -36.47 18.06 44.51
CA HIS A 8 -35.46 17.07 44.88
C HIS A 8 -34.08 17.71 44.66
N GLU A 9 -33.55 18.26 45.74
CA GLU A 9 -32.14 18.61 45.89
C GLU A 9 -31.36 17.34 46.26
N ALA A 10 -30.45 16.92 45.38
CA ALA A 10 -29.37 15.99 45.69
C ALA A 10 -28.11 16.58 45.00
N ARG A 11 -27.41 17.49 45.67
CA ARG A 11 -26.28 17.23 46.57
C ARG A 11 -25.04 16.86 45.77
N GLU A 12 -24.29 17.90 45.40
CA GLU A 12 -22.95 17.86 44.84
C GLU A 12 -21.97 17.12 45.79
N PRO A 13 -21.05 16.29 45.30
CA PRO A 13 -19.89 15.89 46.06
C PRO A 13 -18.76 16.93 45.93
N VAL A 14 -18.36 17.43 47.10
CA VAL A 14 -17.22 18.29 47.39
C VAL A 14 -15.90 17.66 46.91
N ASN A 15 -15.09 18.49 46.23
CA ASN A 15 -13.69 18.27 45.91
C ASN A 15 -12.86 17.86 47.14
N ASN A 16 -12.06 16.80 47.01
CA ASN A 16 -10.92 16.58 47.89
C ASN A 16 -9.67 16.34 47.04
N GLU A 17 -8.95 17.44 46.78
CA GLU A 17 -7.56 17.42 46.33
C GLU A 17 -6.68 16.81 47.42
N VAL A 18 -6.16 15.60 47.17
CA VAL A 18 -4.98 15.11 47.87
C VAL A 18 -3.88 15.00 46.84
N GLY A 19 -2.96 15.96 46.90
CA GLY A 19 -1.80 16.05 46.04
C GLY A 19 -0.92 14.81 46.12
N HIS A 20 -0.67 14.19 44.97
CA HIS A 20 0.45 13.29 44.78
C HIS A 20 1.43 13.93 43.81
N VAL A 21 2.40 14.66 44.38
CA VAL A 21 3.56 15.16 43.67
C VAL A 21 4.47 13.96 43.39
N ILE A 22 4.28 13.28 42.25
CA ILE A 22 5.26 12.31 41.76
C ILE A 22 6.39 13.08 41.09
N ARG A 23 7.48 13.25 41.84
CA ARG A 23 8.80 13.64 41.31
C ARG A 23 9.28 12.53 40.36
N THR A 24 9.22 12.78 39.05
CA THR A 24 9.97 12.00 38.08
C THR A 24 11.41 12.51 38.01
N SER A 25 12.34 11.73 38.54
CA SER A 25 13.79 11.92 38.38
C SER A 25 14.25 11.47 36.99
N PRO A 26 15.24 12.11 36.35
CA PRO A 26 15.76 11.69 35.06
C PRO A 26 16.91 10.68 35.24
N GLY A 27 17.02 9.75 34.29
CA GLY A 27 18.27 9.03 34.04
C GLY A 27 18.21 7.52 34.20
N SER A 28 18.08 6.82 33.07
CA SER A 28 18.92 5.66 32.79
C SER A 28 18.85 5.32 31.32
N GLY A 29 20.00 5.48 30.67
CA GLY A 29 20.19 5.11 29.28
C GLY A 29 20.04 3.61 29.10
N ILE A 30 19.36 3.21 28.03
CA ILE A 30 19.36 1.83 27.55
C ILE A 30 19.76 1.85 26.09
N SER A 31 20.87 1.15 25.85
CA SER A 31 21.63 1.02 24.62
C SER A 31 20.79 0.65 23.40
N ARG A 32 20.96 1.43 22.33
CA ARG A 32 20.61 1.02 20.96
C ARG A 32 21.51 -0.15 20.54
N ARG A 33 20.98 -1.38 20.60
CA ARG A 33 21.50 -2.48 19.78
C ARG A 33 20.76 -2.48 18.45
N ARG A 34 21.48 -2.12 17.39
CA ARG A 34 21.07 -2.35 16.00
C ARG A 34 21.00 -3.86 15.81
N VAL A 35 19.82 -4.40 15.50
CA VAL A 35 19.71 -5.73 14.92
C VAL A 35 19.49 -5.54 13.42
N ALA A 36 20.51 -5.93 12.68
CA ALA A 36 20.56 -5.92 11.23
C ALA A 36 19.47 -6.85 10.66
N GLY A 37 18.91 -6.43 9.53
CA GLY A 37 17.97 -7.20 8.75
C GLY A 37 18.59 -8.51 8.26
N GLY A 38 17.83 -9.59 8.42
CA GLY A 38 18.04 -10.85 7.72
C GLY A 38 16.71 -11.20 7.06
N ALA A 39 16.62 -10.96 5.75
CA ALA A 39 15.53 -11.46 4.92
C ALA A 39 15.65 -12.98 4.84
N LEU A 40 14.64 -13.71 5.32
CA LEU A 40 14.56 -15.16 5.13
C LEU A 40 13.35 -15.45 4.25
N ALA A 41 13.65 -15.60 2.95
CA ALA A 41 12.71 -16.07 1.95
C ALA A 41 12.37 -17.54 2.26
N VAL A 42 11.11 -17.81 2.59
CA VAL A 42 10.60 -19.17 2.78
C VAL A 42 10.03 -19.64 1.44
N ALA A 43 10.76 -20.52 0.77
CA ALA A 43 10.28 -21.28 -0.37
C ALA A 43 9.33 -22.38 0.12
N ILE A 44 8.07 -22.31 -0.29
CA ILE A 44 7.04 -23.31 0.00
C ILE A 44 7.14 -24.43 -1.05
N VAL A 45 7.60 -25.61 -0.62
CA VAL A 45 7.52 -26.85 -1.41
C VAL A 45 6.14 -27.48 -1.17
N ILE A 46 5.30 -27.47 -2.20
CA ILE A 46 3.99 -28.14 -2.19
C ILE A 46 4.21 -29.58 -2.66
N SER A 47 4.21 -30.53 -1.72
CA SER A 47 4.17 -31.95 -2.03
C SER A 47 2.72 -32.43 -2.09
N ALA A 48 2.20 -32.57 -3.30
CA ALA A 48 0.94 -33.26 -3.57
C ALA A 48 1.19 -34.77 -3.58
N THR A 49 0.81 -35.47 -2.51
CA THR A 49 0.79 -36.95 -2.51
C THR A 49 -0.62 -37.43 -2.73
N ALA A 50 -0.86 -37.83 -3.99
CA ALA A 50 -2.09 -38.39 -4.49
C ALA A 50 -2.33 -39.82 -3.99
N CYS A 51 -3.62 -40.14 -3.91
CA CYS A 51 -4.21 -41.45 -3.70
C CYS A 51 -3.73 -42.46 -4.78
N GLY A 52 -3.37 -43.68 -4.38
CA GLY A 52 -2.95 -44.74 -5.28
C GLY A 52 -3.09 -46.12 -4.65
N GLY A 53 -4.30 -46.70 -4.78
CA GLY A 53 -4.59 -48.07 -4.39
C GLY A 53 -3.78 -49.07 -5.22
N GLN A 54 -3.26 -50.10 -4.55
CA GLN A 54 -2.54 -51.20 -5.16
C GLN A 54 -3.11 -52.49 -4.62
N SER A 55 -4.04 -53.07 -5.39
CA SER A 55 -4.48 -54.45 -5.26
C SER A 55 -3.35 -55.35 -5.75
N ALA A 56 -2.77 -56.14 -4.85
CA ALA A 56 -1.90 -57.24 -5.21
C ALA A 56 -2.72 -58.54 -5.15
N ALA A 57 -2.96 -59.11 -6.34
CA ALA A 57 -3.35 -60.49 -6.51
C ALA A 57 -2.12 -61.37 -6.30
N SER A 58 -2.24 -62.44 -5.52
CA SER A 58 -1.28 -63.55 -5.52
C SER A 58 -2.03 -64.87 -5.66
N ILE A 59 -1.65 -65.56 -6.71
CA ILE A 59 -2.12 -66.85 -7.21
C ILE A 59 -1.34 -67.98 -6.52
N GLY A 60 -2.09 -68.98 -6.05
CA GLY A 60 -1.82 -70.41 -6.21
C GLY A 60 -0.60 -71.05 -5.53
N ALA A 61 -0.88 -71.93 -4.56
CA ALA A 61 -0.24 -73.25 -4.47
C ALA A 61 -1.11 -74.22 -3.65
N SER A 62 -1.45 -75.35 -4.26
CA SER A 62 -2.30 -76.43 -3.74
C SER A 62 -1.54 -77.43 -2.86
N LEU A 63 -2.18 -77.85 -1.75
CA LEU A 63 -2.34 -79.19 -1.12
C LEU A 63 -1.18 -80.22 -1.14
N PRO A 64 -1.00 -81.03 -0.06
CA PRO A 64 -1.90 -82.16 0.28
C PRO A 64 -2.43 -82.09 1.73
N SER A 65 -3.69 -82.47 1.99
CA SER A 65 -4.18 -83.84 2.25
C SER A 65 -3.59 -84.47 3.50
N GLU A 66 -4.26 -84.29 4.63
CA GLU A 66 -4.20 -85.24 5.74
C GLU A 66 -5.61 -85.42 6.33
N SER A 67 -5.93 -86.68 6.58
CA SER A 67 -7.25 -87.23 6.82
C SER A 67 -7.33 -87.69 8.27
N ALA A 68 -8.27 -87.16 9.04
CA ALA A 68 -8.92 -87.78 10.22
C ALA A 68 -10.00 -86.80 10.71
N SER A 69 -11.29 -87.08 10.53
CA SER A 69 -12.11 -87.92 11.41
C SER A 69 -12.19 -87.42 12.85
N ALA A 70 -13.16 -86.55 13.13
CA ALA A 70 -14.26 -86.82 14.07
C ALA A 70 -15.12 -85.57 14.22
N THR A 71 -16.39 -85.74 13.89
CA THR A 71 -17.50 -84.85 14.22
C THR A 71 -17.52 -84.58 15.73
N ALA A 72 -17.09 -83.40 16.12
CA ALA A 72 -17.61 -82.73 17.30
C ALA A 72 -18.51 -81.62 16.80
N THR A 73 -19.83 -81.85 16.88
CA THR A 73 -20.83 -80.79 16.78
C THR A 73 -20.41 -79.66 17.72
N PRO A 74 -20.08 -78.45 17.24
CA PRO A 74 -20.00 -77.33 18.16
C PRO A 74 -21.43 -77.11 18.67
N THR A 75 -21.68 -77.51 19.92
CA THR A 75 -22.74 -76.93 20.73
C THR A 75 -22.76 -75.43 20.46
N PRO A 76 -23.90 -74.79 20.15
CA PRO A 76 -23.92 -73.35 19.94
C PRO A 76 -23.43 -72.69 21.24
N THR A 77 -22.16 -72.28 21.25
CA THR A 77 -21.62 -71.33 22.20
C THR A 77 -22.58 -70.15 22.17
N PRO A 78 -23.20 -69.74 23.29
CA PRO A 78 -24.23 -68.72 23.24
C PRO A 78 -23.61 -67.46 22.63
N THR A 79 -24.12 -67.09 21.46
CA THR A 79 -23.73 -65.88 20.76
C THR A 79 -24.11 -64.74 21.68
N ALA A 80 -23.11 -63.99 22.16
CA ALA A 80 -23.35 -62.77 22.92
C ALA A 80 -24.28 -61.82 22.12
N PRO A 81 -25.06 -60.96 22.78
CA PRO A 81 -25.99 -61.20 23.89
C PRO A 81 -27.42 -61.56 23.41
N ALA A 82 -28.33 -61.89 24.34
CA ALA A 82 -29.65 -62.49 24.06
C ALA A 82 -30.71 -61.50 23.51
N SER A 83 -30.39 -60.20 23.43
CA SER A 83 -31.17 -59.20 22.71
C SER A 83 -30.56 -58.92 21.34
N SER A 84 -31.30 -59.20 20.26
CA SER A 84 -30.79 -59.11 18.88
C SER A 84 -30.45 -57.70 18.41
N ALA A 85 -30.79 -56.65 19.19
CA ALA A 85 -30.53 -55.27 18.82
C ALA A 85 -30.07 -54.44 20.02
N CYS A 86 -28.89 -53.83 19.87
CA CYS A 86 -28.38 -52.77 20.73
C CYS A 86 -29.07 -51.46 20.34
N LEU A 87 -30.13 -51.10 21.07
CA LEU A 87 -31.00 -49.95 20.75
C LEU A 87 -30.74 -48.71 21.63
N THR A 88 -30.16 -48.91 22.82
CA THR A 88 -29.97 -47.86 23.82
C THR A 88 -28.49 -47.72 24.14
N GLU A 89 -27.90 -46.56 23.85
CA GLU A 89 -26.50 -46.27 24.17
C GLU A 89 -26.22 -46.46 25.66
N ASN A 90 -25.10 -47.08 25.98
CA ASN A 90 -24.63 -47.40 27.33
C ASN A 90 -25.48 -48.46 28.09
N ALA A 91 -26.42 -49.14 27.42
CA ALA A 91 -27.07 -50.32 27.99
C ALA A 91 -26.03 -51.42 28.29
N THR A 92 -26.18 -52.12 29.41
CA THR A 92 -25.21 -53.13 29.86
C THR A 92 -25.89 -54.50 29.99
N GLU A 93 -25.33 -55.52 29.37
CA GLU A 93 -25.81 -56.90 29.47
C GLU A 93 -24.68 -57.80 30.00
N LYS A 94 -24.98 -58.54 31.08
CA LYS A 94 -24.00 -59.43 31.72
C LYS A 94 -24.09 -60.80 31.08
N TYR A 95 -23.00 -61.23 30.46
CA TYR A 95 -22.86 -62.56 29.90
C TYR A 95 -21.60 -63.21 30.49
N LEU A 96 -21.78 -63.81 31.68
CA LEU A 96 -20.68 -64.26 32.53
C LEU A 96 -19.72 -65.19 31.77
N PRO A 97 -18.40 -64.99 31.92
CA PRO A 97 -17.73 -64.05 32.84
C PRO A 97 -17.57 -62.61 32.32
N LYS A 98 -18.15 -62.27 31.16
CA LYS A 98 -17.97 -60.99 30.47
C LYS A 98 -19.14 -60.03 30.66
N ILE A 99 -18.88 -58.75 30.44
CA ILE A 99 -19.89 -57.68 30.44
C ILE A 99 -19.85 -57.03 29.06
N PHE A 100 -21.01 -56.94 28.41
CA PHE A 100 -21.17 -56.24 27.14
C PHE A 100 -21.88 -54.91 27.36
N ILE A 101 -21.41 -53.87 26.69
CA ILE A 101 -21.98 -52.52 26.72
C ILE A 101 -22.37 -52.16 25.29
N CYS A 102 -23.59 -51.66 25.12
CA CYS A 102 -24.11 -51.15 23.87
C CYS A 102 -23.48 -49.78 23.61
N THR A 103 -22.44 -49.73 22.77
CA THR A 103 -21.61 -48.54 22.55
C THR A 103 -21.77 -48.03 21.13
N LYS A 104 -21.78 -46.70 20.97
CA LYS A 104 -21.81 -46.07 19.66
C LYS A 104 -20.40 -46.08 19.04
N THR A 105 -20.28 -46.74 17.89
CA THR A 105 -19.06 -46.84 17.10
C THR A 105 -18.68 -45.48 16.48
N ASP A 106 -17.48 -45.38 15.93
CA ASP A 106 -17.05 -44.22 15.13
C ASP A 106 -18.01 -43.92 13.96
N ALA A 107 -18.50 -44.97 13.29
CA ALA A 107 -19.52 -44.88 12.24
C ALA A 107 -20.94 -44.48 12.74
N GLY A 108 -21.10 -44.17 14.03
CA GLY A 108 -22.37 -43.72 14.61
C GLY A 108 -23.42 -44.81 14.86
N LYS A 109 -23.10 -46.09 14.65
CA LYS A 109 -23.99 -47.23 14.90
C LYS A 109 -23.84 -47.74 16.33
N LEU A 110 -24.94 -48.22 16.92
CA LEU A 110 -24.93 -48.85 18.24
C LEU A 110 -24.61 -50.34 18.09
N GLN A 111 -23.55 -50.80 18.77
CA GLN A 111 -23.13 -52.20 18.75
C GLN A 111 -22.78 -52.69 20.16
N TRP A 112 -23.14 -53.94 20.46
CA TRP A 112 -22.69 -54.62 21.67
C TRP A 112 -21.18 -54.88 21.58
N MET A 113 -20.41 -54.33 22.53
CA MET A 113 -18.96 -54.49 22.65
C MET A 113 -18.60 -54.95 24.06
N GLU A 114 -17.45 -55.62 24.24
CA GLU A 114 -16.98 -55.94 25.59
C GLU A 114 -16.71 -54.64 26.38
N GLN A 115 -16.92 -54.65 27.69
CA GLN A 115 -16.71 -53.48 28.57
C GLN A 115 -15.34 -52.81 28.37
N SER A 116 -14.28 -53.58 28.16
CA SER A 116 -12.92 -53.08 27.95
C SER A 116 -12.79 -52.29 26.64
N GLU A 117 -13.37 -52.80 25.56
CA GLU A 117 -13.40 -52.17 24.24
C GLU A 117 -14.34 -50.95 24.22
N SER A 118 -15.51 -51.07 24.85
CA SER A 118 -16.46 -49.97 25.02
C SER A 118 -15.82 -48.76 25.70
N LYS A 119 -15.06 -48.98 26.78
CA LYS A 119 -14.33 -47.92 27.48
C LYS A 119 -13.31 -47.26 26.55
N ARG A 120 -12.52 -48.04 25.82
CA ARG A 120 -11.53 -47.52 24.86
C ARG A 120 -12.18 -46.68 23.77
N VAL A 121 -13.29 -47.12 23.20
CA VAL A 121 -14.01 -46.38 22.15
C VAL A 121 -14.61 -45.09 22.70
N THR A 122 -15.20 -45.12 23.89
CA THR A 122 -15.77 -43.93 24.53
C THR A 122 -14.69 -42.90 24.86
N ASP A 123 -13.58 -43.33 25.46
CA ASP A 123 -12.44 -42.46 25.77
C ASP A 123 -11.81 -41.86 24.50
N ALA A 124 -11.66 -42.66 23.44
CA ALA A 124 -11.14 -42.20 22.15
C ALA A 124 -12.06 -41.16 21.51
N ARG A 125 -13.39 -41.34 21.56
CA ARG A 125 -14.36 -40.38 21.03
C ARG A 125 -14.39 -39.09 21.85
N ALA A 126 -14.25 -39.18 23.17
CA ALA A 126 -14.11 -38.01 24.03
C ALA A 126 -12.84 -37.22 23.71
N ALA A 127 -11.70 -37.90 23.57
CA ALA A 127 -10.43 -37.29 23.18
C ALA A 127 -10.51 -36.66 21.78
N ALA A 128 -11.14 -37.34 20.81
CA ALA A 128 -11.36 -36.81 19.47
C ALA A 128 -12.24 -35.56 19.46
N LYS A 129 -13.29 -35.51 20.29
CA LYS A 129 -14.14 -34.32 20.45
C LYS A 129 -13.33 -33.13 20.96
N VAL A 130 -12.53 -33.33 22.00
CA VAL A 130 -11.65 -32.28 22.56
C VAL A 130 -10.63 -31.82 21.52
N ALA A 131 -10.03 -32.75 20.77
CA ALA A 131 -9.09 -32.42 19.71
C ALA A 131 -9.76 -31.63 18.56
N ALA A 132 -10.99 -31.99 18.17
CA ALA A 132 -11.75 -31.28 17.16
C ALA A 132 -12.14 -29.87 17.62
N GLU A 133 -12.57 -29.69 18.88
CA GLU A 133 -12.86 -28.38 19.46
C GLU A 133 -11.60 -27.51 19.51
N LYS A 134 -10.45 -28.08 19.90
CA LYS A 134 -9.16 -27.39 19.87
C LYS A 134 -8.78 -27.00 18.44
N ALA A 135 -8.90 -27.90 17.47
CA ALA A 135 -8.59 -27.62 16.08
C ALA A 135 -9.51 -26.53 15.49
N ALA A 136 -10.79 -26.53 15.85
CA ALA A 136 -11.73 -25.47 15.47
C ALA A 136 -11.35 -24.12 16.08
N ALA A 137 -10.95 -24.10 17.36
CA ALA A 137 -10.47 -22.88 18.02
C ALA A 137 -9.15 -22.36 17.40
N ASP A 138 -8.19 -23.25 17.13
CA ASP A 138 -6.94 -22.90 16.47
C ASP A 138 -7.18 -22.33 15.06
N LYS A 139 -8.09 -22.96 14.28
CA LYS A 139 -8.49 -22.45 12.97
C LYS A 139 -9.17 -21.08 13.07
N ALA A 140 -10.08 -20.90 14.03
CA ALA A 140 -10.73 -19.60 14.24
C ALA A 140 -9.70 -18.52 14.63
N ALA A 141 -8.70 -18.85 15.45
CA ALA A 141 -7.62 -17.94 15.80
C ALA A 141 -6.74 -17.58 14.59
N GLN A 142 -6.42 -18.56 13.73
CA GLN A 142 -5.67 -18.32 12.49
C GLN A 142 -6.45 -17.43 11.51
N ASP A 143 -7.74 -17.71 11.32
CA ASP A 143 -8.60 -16.91 10.43
C ASP A 143 -8.75 -15.47 10.96
N ALA A 144 -8.87 -15.29 12.27
CA ALA A 144 -8.88 -13.98 12.92
C ALA A 144 -7.55 -13.23 12.77
N ALA A 145 -6.42 -13.92 12.96
CA ALA A 145 -5.09 -13.34 12.78
C ALA A 145 -4.83 -12.94 11.32
N ALA A 146 -5.25 -13.75 10.35
CA ALA A 146 -5.14 -13.43 8.93
C ALA A 146 -5.97 -12.19 8.56
N LYS A 147 -7.20 -12.09 9.10
CA LYS A 147 -8.03 -10.89 8.92
C LYS A 147 -7.39 -9.65 9.52
N ALA A 148 -6.88 -9.73 10.75
CA ALA A 148 -6.21 -8.60 11.40
C ALA A 148 -4.95 -8.16 10.63
N ALA A 149 -4.17 -9.12 10.11
CA ALA A 149 -3.00 -8.82 9.28
C ALA A 149 -3.39 -8.13 7.96
N ALA A 150 -4.49 -8.54 7.31
CA ALA A 150 -5.00 -7.90 6.11
C ALA A 150 -5.48 -6.46 6.39
N GLU A 151 -6.17 -6.23 7.50
CA GLU A 151 -6.60 -4.89 7.93
C GLU A 151 -5.40 -3.98 8.24
N GLN A 152 -4.37 -4.51 8.89
CA GLN A 152 -3.12 -3.77 9.13
C GLN A 152 -2.39 -3.43 7.83
N ALA A 153 -2.28 -4.37 6.90
CA ALA A 153 -1.66 -4.14 5.59
C ALA A 153 -2.43 -3.10 4.78
N ALA A 154 -3.76 -3.14 4.80
CA ALA A 154 -4.60 -2.13 4.15
C ALA A 154 -4.43 -0.74 4.80
N ALA A 155 -4.37 -0.68 6.12
CA ALA A 155 -4.13 0.57 6.84
C ALA A 155 -2.74 1.16 6.55
N GLU A 156 -1.71 0.32 6.42
CA GLU A 156 -0.38 0.76 6.04
C GLU A 156 -0.34 1.26 4.59
N ALA A 157 -0.95 0.52 3.65
CA ALA A 157 -1.06 0.96 2.26
C ALA A 157 -1.76 2.33 2.14
N ALA A 158 -2.87 2.53 2.86
CA ALA A 158 -3.57 3.81 2.90
C ALA A 158 -2.70 4.94 3.47
N ARG A 159 -1.86 4.68 4.48
CA ARG A 159 -0.90 5.67 5.00
C ARG A 159 0.18 6.00 3.97
N GLN A 160 0.67 5.01 3.23
CA GLN A 160 1.67 5.25 2.18
C GLN A 160 1.09 6.07 1.02
N GLU A 161 -0.15 5.78 0.60
CA GLU A 161 -0.86 6.57 -0.40
C GLU A 161 -1.09 8.01 0.07
N ALA A 162 -1.49 8.21 1.33
CA ALA A 162 -1.65 9.55 1.91
C ALA A 162 -0.31 10.31 1.97
N ALA A 163 0.77 9.65 2.39
CA ALA A 163 2.11 10.24 2.43
C ALA A 163 2.61 10.59 1.02
N ALA A 164 2.36 9.73 0.03
CA ALA A 164 2.69 10.00 -1.37
C ALA A 164 1.89 11.18 -1.93
N ALA A 165 0.60 11.29 -1.59
CA ALA A 165 -0.24 12.41 -1.98
C ALA A 165 0.22 13.73 -1.34
N GLU A 166 0.64 13.70 -0.07
CA GLU A 166 1.23 14.87 0.59
C GLU A 166 2.56 15.28 -0.05
N ALA A 167 3.44 14.32 -0.33
CA ALA A 167 4.71 14.59 -1.02
C ALA A 167 4.48 15.19 -2.41
N ALA A 168 3.51 14.68 -3.17
CA ALA A 168 3.13 15.24 -4.47
C ALA A 168 2.62 16.69 -4.35
N ARG A 169 1.80 16.99 -3.33
CA ARG A 169 1.35 18.37 -3.06
C ARG A 169 2.51 19.30 -2.71
N GLN A 170 3.46 18.84 -1.91
CA GLN A 170 4.65 19.62 -1.56
C GLN A 170 5.53 19.89 -2.80
N GLN A 171 5.71 18.91 -3.67
CA GLN A 171 6.44 19.09 -4.93
C GLN A 171 5.76 20.10 -5.85
N GLN A 172 4.44 20.03 -5.99
CA GLN A 172 3.67 21.02 -6.77
C GLN A 172 3.77 22.42 -6.17
N ALA A 173 3.68 22.55 -4.84
CA ALA A 173 3.85 23.83 -4.15
C ALA A 173 5.26 24.40 -4.35
N ALA A 174 6.30 23.56 -4.26
CA ALA A 174 7.67 23.97 -4.50
C ALA A 174 7.90 24.40 -5.96
N ALA A 175 7.34 23.67 -6.93
CA ALA A 175 7.39 24.04 -8.34
C ALA A 175 6.66 25.36 -8.61
N ALA A 176 5.49 25.57 -8.01
CA ALA A 176 4.75 26.82 -8.11
C ALA A 176 5.52 27.99 -7.49
N ALA A 177 6.17 27.80 -6.34
CA ALA A 177 7.02 28.80 -5.71
C ALA A 177 8.25 29.14 -6.58
N ALA A 178 8.89 28.13 -7.19
CA ALA A 178 10.01 28.34 -8.11
C ALA A 178 9.58 29.11 -9.37
N ALA A 179 8.42 28.79 -9.94
CA ALA A 179 7.86 29.52 -11.09
C ALA A 179 7.53 30.99 -10.73
N ALA A 180 6.95 31.21 -9.55
CA ALA A 180 6.67 32.56 -9.05
C ALA A 180 7.96 33.37 -8.81
N ALA A 181 9.02 32.73 -8.30
CA ALA A 181 10.33 33.36 -8.14
C ALA A 181 10.97 33.72 -9.49
N ALA A 182 10.89 32.83 -10.48
CA ALA A 182 11.40 33.09 -11.83
C ALA A 182 10.68 34.26 -12.52
N ALA A 183 9.36 34.41 -12.31
CA ALA A 183 8.59 35.53 -12.85
C ALA A 183 8.97 36.89 -12.27
N GLN A 184 9.61 36.93 -11.09
CA GLN A 184 10.06 38.16 -10.44
C GLN A 184 11.46 38.61 -10.87
N VAL A 185 12.17 37.82 -11.71
CA VAL A 185 13.47 38.23 -12.23
C VAL A 185 13.25 39.35 -13.27
N PRO A 186 13.75 40.58 -13.04
CA PRO A 186 13.61 41.66 -14.00
C PRO A 186 14.30 41.30 -15.31
N ALA A 187 13.68 41.65 -16.43
CA ALA A 187 14.24 41.41 -17.75
C ALA A 187 15.65 42.03 -17.85
N PRO A 188 16.64 41.33 -18.44
CA PRO A 188 17.95 41.91 -18.65
C PRO A 188 17.78 43.21 -19.45
N VAL A 189 18.17 44.33 -18.84
CA VAL A 189 18.22 45.63 -19.51
C VAL A 189 19.21 45.52 -20.65
N ARG A 190 18.68 45.43 -21.88
CA ARG A 190 19.47 45.60 -23.09
C ARG A 190 20.04 47.02 -23.04
N PRO A 191 21.36 47.23 -23.24
CA PRO A 191 21.91 48.57 -23.35
C PRO A 191 21.09 49.36 -24.38
N ALA A 192 20.64 50.55 -24.01
CA ALA A 192 19.95 51.43 -24.94
C ALA A 192 20.89 51.72 -26.11
N ALA A 193 20.42 51.47 -27.33
CA ALA A 193 21.13 51.95 -28.51
C ALA A 193 21.28 53.48 -28.38
N PRO A 194 22.45 54.06 -28.68
CA PRO A 194 22.64 55.50 -28.60
C PRO A 194 21.56 56.19 -29.45
N ALA A 195 20.88 57.18 -28.86
CA ALA A 195 19.89 57.97 -29.57
C ALA A 195 20.58 58.66 -30.76
N ALA A 196 20.06 58.45 -31.97
CA ALA A 196 20.48 59.21 -33.14
C ALA A 196 20.25 60.71 -32.85
N PRO A 197 21.16 61.61 -33.29
CA PRO A 197 20.99 63.04 -33.07
C PRO A 197 19.66 63.50 -33.69
N SER A 198 18.71 63.89 -32.85
CA SER A 198 17.39 64.34 -33.25
C SER A 198 17.50 65.59 -34.12
N GLY A 199 17.08 65.49 -35.38
CA GLY A 199 17.12 66.58 -36.36
C GLY A 199 18.10 66.38 -37.50
N CYS A 200 18.96 65.35 -37.45
CA CYS A 200 19.80 64.94 -38.57
C CYS A 200 19.16 63.73 -39.28
N ASP A 201 19.18 63.73 -40.60
CA ASP A 201 18.70 62.62 -41.41
C ASP A 201 19.64 61.41 -41.30
N SER A 202 19.07 60.24 -41.00
CA SER A 202 19.84 59.00 -40.77
C SER A 202 20.49 58.43 -42.03
N ASN A 203 20.09 58.89 -43.22
CA ASN A 203 20.72 58.47 -44.47
C ASN A 203 22.10 59.11 -44.69
N TYR A 204 22.50 60.05 -43.82
CA TYR A 204 23.74 60.80 -43.96
C TYR A 204 24.55 60.78 -42.65
N ALA A 205 25.88 60.77 -42.79
CA ALA A 205 26.85 60.79 -41.70
C ALA A 205 27.95 61.84 -41.95
N GLY A 206 28.79 62.08 -40.94
CA GLY A 206 29.88 63.07 -41.01
C GLY A 206 29.40 64.48 -40.64
N ALA A 207 28.37 64.99 -41.32
CA ALA A 207 27.71 66.25 -40.98
C ALA A 207 26.21 66.04 -40.73
N CYS A 208 25.62 66.90 -39.88
CA CYS A 208 24.19 66.85 -39.61
C CYS A 208 23.42 67.43 -40.81
N VAL A 209 22.77 66.57 -41.59
CA VAL A 209 21.85 66.96 -42.66
C VAL A 209 20.48 67.23 -42.04
N PRO A 210 19.98 68.46 -42.01
CA PRO A 210 18.68 68.77 -41.44
C PRO A 210 17.55 68.09 -42.24
N ILE A 211 16.51 67.62 -41.57
CA ILE A 211 15.33 67.04 -42.24
C ILE A 211 14.47 68.21 -42.79
N ALA A 212 14.53 68.43 -44.09
CA ALA A 212 13.80 69.48 -44.80
C ALA A 212 13.18 68.96 -46.11
N SER A 213 12.42 69.79 -46.84
CA SER A 213 11.89 69.40 -48.16
C SER A 213 12.98 69.31 -49.24
N ASP A 214 14.08 70.02 -49.05
CA ASP A 214 15.23 70.07 -49.95
C ASP A 214 16.43 70.58 -49.12
N VAL A 215 17.61 70.00 -49.33
CA VAL A 215 18.84 70.37 -48.63
C VAL A 215 19.94 70.49 -49.67
N ASP A 216 20.59 71.65 -49.70
CA ASP A 216 21.66 71.93 -50.65
C ASP A 216 23.03 72.05 -49.97
N CYS A 217 24.10 71.86 -50.74
CA CYS A 217 25.45 72.16 -50.28
C CYS A 217 25.66 73.67 -50.11
N ALA A 218 26.12 74.12 -48.95
CA ALA A 218 26.41 75.52 -48.68
C ALA A 218 27.56 76.02 -49.56
N GLY A 219 27.30 77.02 -50.40
CA GLY A 219 28.29 77.58 -51.36
C GLY A 219 28.01 77.22 -52.82
N GLY A 220 27.05 76.34 -53.09
CA GLY A 220 26.57 76.02 -54.44
C GLY A 220 25.42 76.91 -54.93
N SER A 221 24.89 76.62 -56.12
CA SER A 221 23.72 77.29 -56.73
C SER A 221 22.36 76.78 -56.20
N GLY A 222 22.33 76.20 -55.01
CA GLY A 222 21.13 75.65 -54.39
C GLY A 222 20.03 76.70 -54.20
N ASN A 223 18.78 76.24 -54.16
CA ASN A 223 17.61 77.09 -53.89
C ASN A 223 16.77 76.56 -52.71
N GLY A 224 17.26 75.50 -52.05
CA GLY A 224 16.59 74.83 -50.97
C GLY A 224 16.46 75.69 -49.71
N PRO A 225 15.48 75.36 -48.84
CA PRO A 225 15.26 76.04 -47.56
C PRO A 225 16.33 75.75 -46.51
N ALA A 226 17.21 74.76 -46.74
CA ALA A 226 18.25 74.34 -45.82
C ALA A 226 19.56 74.06 -46.55
N TYR A 227 20.69 74.30 -45.87
CA TYR A 227 22.02 74.07 -46.40
C TYR A 227 22.90 73.31 -45.41
N VAL A 228 23.71 72.39 -45.91
CA VAL A 228 24.71 71.64 -45.13
C VAL A 228 26.12 72.13 -45.47
N ARG A 229 27.02 72.19 -44.47
CA ARG A 229 28.43 72.56 -44.66
C ARG A 229 29.33 71.37 -44.40
N GLY A 230 30.25 71.12 -45.33
CA GLY A 230 31.29 70.09 -45.22
C GLY A 230 30.90 68.78 -45.91
N PRO A 231 31.86 67.85 -46.05
CA PRO A 231 31.60 66.58 -46.70
C PRO A 231 30.58 65.78 -45.88
N VAL A 232 29.50 65.39 -46.56
CA VAL A 232 28.45 64.55 -46.03
C VAL A 232 28.63 63.16 -46.61
N THR A 233 28.73 62.14 -45.78
CA THR A 233 28.80 60.75 -46.27
C THR A 233 27.40 60.18 -46.38
N VAL A 234 27.02 59.66 -47.54
CA VAL A 234 25.74 58.97 -47.72
C VAL A 234 25.89 57.55 -47.16
N VAL A 235 25.20 57.26 -46.06
CA VAL A 235 25.19 55.94 -45.41
C VAL A 235 23.93 55.12 -45.72
N GLY A 236 22.92 55.76 -46.28
CA GLY A 236 21.65 55.16 -46.70
C GLY A 236 21.31 55.52 -48.13
N SER A 237 20.15 56.15 -48.34
CA SER A 237 19.74 56.67 -49.65
C SER A 237 20.00 58.16 -49.76
N ASP A 238 20.58 58.61 -50.87
CA ASP A 238 20.72 60.04 -51.15
C ASP A 238 19.38 60.65 -51.58
N ILE A 239 18.54 61.00 -50.60
CA ILE A 239 17.19 61.55 -50.82
C ILE A 239 17.19 63.02 -51.25
N TYR A 240 18.26 63.77 -50.92
CA TYR A 240 18.40 65.20 -51.25
C TYR A 240 19.33 65.44 -52.45
N GLY A 241 19.94 64.40 -53.03
CA GLY A 241 20.80 64.56 -54.21
C GLY A 241 22.11 65.30 -53.91
N LEU A 242 22.67 65.11 -52.72
CA LEU A 242 23.90 65.76 -52.28
C LEU A 242 25.16 65.15 -52.93
N ASP A 243 25.10 63.86 -53.29
CA ASP A 243 26.15 63.09 -53.94
C ASP A 243 25.82 62.95 -55.43
N ARG A 244 26.27 63.93 -56.22
CA ARG A 244 25.87 64.03 -57.65
C ARG A 244 26.63 63.07 -58.56
N ASP A 245 27.81 62.65 -58.16
CA ASP A 245 28.69 61.73 -58.88
C ASP A 245 28.60 60.28 -58.37
N GLY A 246 27.92 60.05 -57.25
CA GLY A 246 27.57 58.74 -56.73
C GLY A 246 28.73 58.02 -56.05
N ASP A 247 29.69 58.77 -55.50
CA ASP A 247 30.90 58.21 -54.87
C ASP A 247 30.72 57.93 -53.36
N GLY A 248 29.57 58.29 -52.81
CA GLY A 248 29.19 58.14 -51.40
C GLY A 248 29.52 59.34 -50.53
N VAL A 249 30.10 60.40 -51.10
CA VAL A 249 30.37 61.68 -50.44
C VAL A 249 29.64 62.79 -51.20
N GLY A 250 29.06 63.74 -50.46
CA GLY A 250 28.41 64.90 -51.03
C GLY A 250 28.94 66.18 -50.39
N CYS A 251 28.82 67.29 -51.10
CA CYS A 251 29.28 68.60 -50.65
C CYS A 251 30.80 68.66 -50.38
N GLU A 252 31.60 68.06 -51.25
CA GLU A 252 33.08 68.18 -51.28
C GLU A 252 33.60 69.49 -51.91
N GLY A 253 32.69 70.38 -52.33
CA GLY A 253 32.98 71.62 -53.07
C GLY A 253 32.96 72.91 -52.26
#